data_AF-A0A3D2GSB4-F1
#
_entry.id   AF-A0A3D2GSB4-F1
#
_cell.length_a   1.000
_cell.length_b   1.000
_cell.length_c   1.000
_cell.angle_alpha   90.00
_cell.angle_beta   90.00
_cell.angle_gamma   90.00
#
_symmetry.space_group_name_H-M   'P 1'
#
loop_
_entity.id
_entity.type
_entity.pdbx_description
1 polymer ?
#
loop_
_entity_poly.entity_id
_entity_poly.type
_entity_poly.pdbx_seq_one_letter_code
_entity_poly.pdbx_strand_id
1 'polypeptide(L)' 'ILVNNAGITRDQLAMRMKAEDWQSVLDVNLTAPFSLARAMLRGMMKRRWGRIIGITSVVGVTGNPGQTNYAAAKA' A
#
# COMPACT_ATOMS: atom_id res chain seq x y z
N ILE A 1 -13.52 -4.37 11.80
CA ILE A 1 -12.05 -4.48 11.62
C ILE A 1 -11.79 -4.37 10.13
N LEU A 2 -10.81 -3.59 9.70
CA LEU A 2 -10.36 -3.51 8.30
C LEU A 2 -8.97 -4.14 8.20
N VAL A 3 -8.78 -5.05 7.26
CA VAL A 3 -7.48 -5.65 6.95
C VAL A 3 -7.14 -5.32 5.50
N ASN A 4 -6.18 -4.42 5.29
CA ASN A 4 -5.71 -4.02 3.98
C ASN A 4 -4.64 -5.01 3.50
N ASN A 5 -5.10 -6.16 2.98
CA ASN A 5 -4.24 -7.25 2.49
C ASN A 5 -4.07 -7.26 0.97
N ALA A 6 -4.93 -6.58 0.21
CA ALA A 6 -4.77 -6.48 -1.24
C ALA A 6 -3.42 -5.86 -1.58
N GLY A 7 -2.70 -6.45 -2.53
CA GLY A 7 -1.44 -5.91 -3.00
C GLY A 7 -0.99 -6.53 -4.31
N ILE A 8 -0.28 -5.75 -5.12
CA ILE A 8 0.33 -6.19 -6.38
C ILE A 8 1.82 -5.82 -6.42
N THR A 9 2.55 -6.47 -7.32
CA THR A 9 3.95 -6.15 -7.64
C THR A 9 4.12 -5.97 -9.16
N ARG A 10 5.00 -5.05 -9.54
CA ARG A 10 5.43 -4.80 -10.92
C ARG A 10 6.93 -4.54 -10.89
N ASP A 11 7.69 -5.61 -10.68
CA ASP A 11 9.12 -5.52 -10.42
C ASP A 11 9.88 -5.21 -11.71
N GLN A 12 10.69 -4.16 -11.67
CA GLN A 12 11.52 -3.71 -12.78
C GLN A 12 12.62 -2.78 -12.26
N LEU A 13 13.78 -2.78 -12.91
CA LEU A 13 14.80 -1.76 -12.64
C LEU A 13 14.20 -0.37 -12.85
N ALA A 14 14.48 0.57 -11.94
CA ALA A 14 13.89 1.91 -11.97
C ALA A 14 14.06 2.60 -13.34
N MET A 15 15.20 2.41 -14.01
CA MET A 15 15.48 2.97 -15.35
C MET A 15 14.57 2.42 -16.47
N ARG A 16 13.92 1.26 -16.27
CA ARG A 16 13.04 0.60 -17.23
C ARG A 16 11.57 0.60 -16.77
N MET A 17 11.29 1.20 -15.61
CA MET A 17 9.97 1.17 -15.02
C MET A 17 9.04 2.10 -15.77
N LYS A 18 7.93 1.54 -16.24
CA LYS A 18 6.88 2.31 -16.89
C LYS A 18 6.09 3.10 -15.85
N ALA A 19 5.59 4.27 -16.25
CA ALA A 19 4.78 5.12 -15.39
C ALA A 19 3.50 4.39 -14.93
N GLU A 20 2.92 3.55 -15.79
CA GLU A 20 1.71 2.80 -15.50
C GLU A 20 1.96 1.69 -14.47
N ASP A 21 3.12 1.02 -14.55
CA ASP A 21 3.54 0.00 -13.58
C ASP A 21 3.83 0.63 -12.20
N TRP A 22 4.45 1.81 -12.20
CA TRP A 22 4.63 2.61 -10.98
C TRP A 22 3.27 2.98 -10.36
N GLN A 23 2.38 3.59 -11.16
CA GLN A 23 1.12 4.12 -10.68
C GLN A 23 0.18 3.01 -10.19
N SER A 24 0.06 1.90 -10.94
CA SER A 24 -0.80 0.79 -10.55
C SER A 24 -0.41 0.17 -9.20
N VAL A 25 0.90 0.05 -8.92
CA VAL A 25 1.38 -0.43 -7.62
C VAL A 25 1.03 0.55 -6.51
N LEU A 26 1.24 1.86 -6.69
CA LEU A 26 0.85 2.86 -5.68
C LEU A 26 -0.67 2.89 -5.44
N ASP A 27 -1.46 2.81 -6.50
CA ASP A 27 -2.92 2.86 -6.42
C ASP A 27 -3.47 1.72 -5.57
N VAL A 28 -2.98 0.50 -5.78
CA VAL A 28 -3.43 -0.68 -5.04
C VAL A 28 -2.80 -0.77 -3.65
N ASN A 29 -1.49 -0.53 -3.53
CA ASN A 29 -0.76 -0.84 -2.29
C ASN A 29 -0.76 0.31 -1.28
N LEU A 30 -1.06 1.55 -1.70
CA LEU A 30 -0.99 2.75 -0.86
C LEU A 30 -2.31 3.55 -0.89
N THR A 31 -2.76 3.97 -2.08
CA THR A 31 -3.94 4.83 -2.24
C THR A 31 -5.23 4.14 -1.80
N ALA A 32 -5.44 2.88 -2.22
CA ALA A 32 -6.63 2.12 -1.84
C ALA A 32 -6.71 1.83 -0.33
N PRO A 33 -5.64 1.34 0.36
CA PRO A 33 -5.63 1.19 1.81
C PRO A 33 -6.01 2.46 2.57
N PHE A 34 -5.48 3.62 2.16
CA PHE A 34 -5.83 4.91 2.73
C PHE A 34 -7.31 5.26 2.51
N SER A 35 -7.80 5.08 1.29
CA SER A 35 -9.18 5.39 0.92
C SER A 35 -10.18 4.54 1.71
N LEU A 36 -9.91 3.24 1.86
CA LEU A 36 -10.71 2.31 2.66
C LEU A 36 -10.66 2.67 4.15
N ALA A 37 -9.47 2.99 4.68
CA ALA A 37 -9.32 3.45 6.05
C ALA A 37 -10.18 4.70 6.29
N ARG A 38 -10.05 5.73 5.44
CA ARG A 38 -10.80 6.98 5.52
C ARG A 38 -12.31 6.75 5.51
N ALA A 39 -12.81 5.87 4.66
CA ALA A 39 -14.23 5.52 4.60
C ALA A 39 -14.74 4.90 5.91
N MET A 40 -13.91 4.13 6.62
CA MET A 40 -14.30 3.43 7.85
C MET A 40 -14.11 4.27 9.13
N LEU A 41 -13.21 5.26 9.12
CA LEU A 41 -12.82 6.04 10.29
C LEU A 41 -14.02 6.66 11.02
N ARG A 42 -14.92 7.34 10.30
CA ARG A 42 -16.11 7.97 10.91
C ARG A 42 -16.95 6.97 11.70
N GLY A 43 -17.20 5.81 11.11
CA GLY A 43 -17.98 4.75 11.75
C GLY A 43 -17.28 4.15 12.97
N MET A 44 -15.96 3.97 12.92
CA MET A 44 -15.17 3.45 14.03
C MET A 44 -15.12 4.45 15.20
N MET A 45 -14.94 5.74 14.92
CA MET A 45 -14.93 6.81 15.93
C MET A 45 -16.26 6.91 16.67
N LYS A 46 -17.39 6.89 15.95
CA LYS A 46 -18.73 6.93 16.57
C LYS A 46 -18.97 5.75 17.53
N ARG A 47 -18.45 4.58 17.16
CA ARG A 47 -18.54 3.34 17.97
C ARG A 47 -17.51 3.28 19.10
N ARG A 48 -16.58 4.24 19.18
CA ARG A 48 -15.39 4.22 20.07
C ARG A 48 -14.60 2.92 19.97
N TRP A 49 -14.67 2.27 18.80
CA TRP A 49 -14.04 0.98 18.57
C TRP A 49 -13.78 0.75 17.07
N GLY A 50 -12.57 0.31 16.78
CA GLY A 50 -12.13 -0.04 15.44
C GLY A 50 -10.68 -0.52 15.46
N ARG A 51 -10.31 -1.31 14.45
CA ARG A 51 -8.95 -1.73 14.17
C ARG A 51 -8.75 -1.71 12.66
N ILE A 52 -7.66 -1.12 12.21
CA ILE A 52 -7.19 -1.10 10.82
C ILE A 52 -5.81 -1.75 10.84
N ILE A 53 -5.63 -2.79 10.05
CA ILE A 53 -4.37 -3.53 9.92
C ILE A 53 -3.91 -3.39 8.48
N GLY A 54 -2.69 -2.91 8.27
CA GLY A 54 -2.04 -2.84 6.96
C GLY A 54 -0.95 -3.90 6.83
N ILE A 55 -0.81 -4.48 5.65
CA ILE A 55 0.27 -5.41 5.34
C ILE A 55 1.42 -4.65 4.67
N THR A 56 2.51 -4.46 5.43
CA THR A 56 3.80 -3.94 4.95
C THR A 56 4.73 -5.11 4.54
N SER A 57 5.98 -4.81 4.20
CA SER A 57 7.02 -5.77 3.85
C SER A 57 8.37 -5.31 4.40
N VAL A 58 9.28 -6.23 4.69
CA VAL A 58 10.69 -5.94 5.01
C VAL A 58 11.32 -5.09 3.90
N VAL A 59 10.92 -5.31 2.64
CA VAL A 59 11.37 -4.53 1.48
C VAL A 59 10.99 -3.05 1.58
N GLY A 60 9.91 -2.69 2.27
CA GLY A 60 9.57 -1.29 2.53
C GLY A 60 10.57 -0.60 3.46
N VAL A 61 11.23 -1.37 4.33
CA VAL A 61 12.22 -0.86 5.31
C VAL A 61 13.64 -0.93 4.77
N THR A 62 14.02 -2.06 4.16
CA THR A 62 15.39 -2.31 3.71
C THR A 62 15.64 -1.90 2.26
N GLY A 63 14.57 -1.75 1.47
CA GLY A 63 14.65 -1.72 0.01
C GLY A 63 14.93 -3.10 -0.60
N ASN A 64 14.73 -3.22 -1.91
CA ASN A 64 15.15 -4.34 -2.73
C ASN A 64 15.36 -3.87 -4.18
N PRO A 65 16.51 -4.15 -4.82
CA PRO A 65 16.74 -3.79 -6.23
C PRO A 65 15.62 -4.32 -7.13
N GLY A 66 15.11 -3.45 -8.01
CA GLY A 66 14.00 -3.79 -8.92
C GLY A 66 12.60 -3.64 -8.32
N GLN A 67 12.47 -3.24 -7.05
CA GLN A 67 11.18 -3.09 -6.37
C GLN A 67 10.93 -1.65 -5.89
N THR A 68 11.42 -0.63 -6.59
CA THR A 68 11.31 0.75 -6.11
C THR A 68 9.85 1.21 -5.91
N ASN A 69 8.93 0.82 -6.81
CA ASN A 69 7.50 1.09 -6.67
C ASN A 69 6.88 0.37 -5.45
N TYR A 70 7.20 -0.91 -5.28
CA TYR A 70 6.67 -1.72 -4.19
C TYR A 70 7.23 -1.29 -2.83
N ALA A 71 8.54 -1.05 -2.75
CA ALA A 71 9.20 -0.51 -1.55
C ALA A 71 8.60 0.85 -1.17
N ALA A 72 8.42 1.77 -2.14
CA ALA A 72 7.78 3.06 -1.90
C ALA A 72 6.35 2.93 -1.37
N ALA A 73 5.57 1.95 -1.84
CA ALA A 73 4.21 1.72 -1.37
C ALA A 73 4.12 1.02 -0.01
N LYS A 74 5.19 0.35 0.44
CA LYS A 74 5.22 -0.45 1.66
C LYS A 74 6.04 0.17 2.79
N ALA A 75 6.81 1.22 2.51
CA ALA A 75 7.58 1.99 3.49
C ALA A 75 6.69 2.70 4.52
#